data_AF-A0A964AJB1-F1
#
_entry.id   AF-A0A964AJB1-F1
#
_cell.length_a   1.000
_cell.length_b   1.000
_cell.length_c   1.000
_cell.angle_alpha   90.00
_cell.angle_beta   90.00
_cell.angle_gamma   90.00
#
_symmetry.space_group_name_H-M   'P 1'
#
loop_
_entity.id
_entity.type
_entity.pdbx_description
1 polymer ?
#
loop_
_entity_poly.entity_id
_entity_poly.type
_entity_poly.pdbx_seq_one_letter_code
_entity_poly.pdbx_strand_id
1 'polypeptide(L)'
;MTSSEPPTRRPVGSGRTLVVLSVLLGWTWLYNFIIKGERPLAAFFGIIDTLSEDVVMGSLLTVVVGTGIVFVYTVTKLYTQLISSAGSFRAFERIFEEDLIQGRFKETAYRVLHFHLEPPPDQIHPRHAASMLLGFALLYVMSWVYVTVFSEALFFVSWSAGVDLPITDKNLQLLPTLALAIPFSARVMAYVRYPYTQDYADFLPGAVFVLLLVASLGFLFESNDQKFFLVQVFGNSEYARAFLRNGLLLAFIPVFTEAVYWLINMFSVEGLEEEEEGEEGEEGEEGG
;
A
#
# COMPACT_ATOMS: atom_id res chain seq x y z
N MET A 1 6.14 54.55 -33.89
CA MET A 1 6.57 53.48 -34.83
C MET A 1 7.69 52.71 -34.16
N THR A 2 7.33 51.67 -33.41
CA THR A 2 8.26 50.80 -32.70
C THR A 2 8.18 49.44 -33.38
N SER A 3 9.24 49.06 -34.07
CA SER A 3 9.40 47.80 -34.79
C SER A 3 9.39 46.64 -33.80
N SER A 4 8.37 45.79 -33.88
CA SER A 4 8.33 44.49 -33.24
C SER A 4 9.23 43.52 -34.02
N GLU A 5 10.45 43.30 -33.54
CA GLU A 5 11.19 42.09 -33.92
C GLU A 5 10.57 40.87 -33.21
N PRO A 6 10.27 39.76 -33.94
CA PRO A 6 9.83 38.54 -33.30
C PRO A 6 11.04 37.84 -32.65
N PRO A 7 10.86 37.16 -31.50
CA PRO A 7 11.94 36.44 -30.85
C PRO A 7 12.36 35.25 -31.73
N THR A 8 13.60 35.28 -32.21
CA THR A 8 14.28 34.13 -32.81
C THR A 8 14.30 32.96 -31.82
N ARG A 9 13.44 31.96 -32.04
CA ARG A 9 13.54 30.66 -31.38
C ARG A 9 14.87 30.02 -31.77
N ARG A 10 15.81 29.98 -30.81
CA ARG A 10 17.04 29.18 -30.95
C ARG A 10 16.65 27.71 -31.17
N PRO A 11 17.23 27.00 -32.16
CA PRO A 11 16.99 25.57 -32.31
C PRO A 11 17.59 24.84 -31.10
N VAL A 12 16.72 24.35 -30.22
CA VAL A 12 17.11 23.51 -29.10
C VAL A 12 17.57 22.15 -29.65
N GLY A 13 18.87 21.87 -29.59
CA GLY A 13 19.36 20.54 -29.23
C GLY A 13 19.65 19.48 -30.31
N SER A 14 19.90 19.82 -31.58
CA SER A 14 20.19 18.79 -32.62
C SER A 14 21.37 17.87 -32.30
N GLY A 15 22.44 18.39 -31.67
CA GLY A 15 23.64 17.59 -31.36
C GLY A 15 23.43 16.58 -30.23
N ARG A 16 22.66 16.93 -29.19
CA ARG A 16 22.35 16.01 -28.08
C ARG A 16 21.47 14.87 -28.54
N THR A 17 20.45 15.17 -29.35
CA THR A 17 19.58 14.14 -29.93
C THR A 17 20.38 13.18 -30.81
N LEU A 18 21.30 13.69 -31.64
CA LEU A 18 22.12 12.87 -32.53
C LEU A 18 23.12 12.00 -31.74
N VAL A 19 23.69 12.51 -30.65
CA VAL A 19 24.54 11.73 -29.74
C VAL A 19 23.75 10.62 -29.05
N VAL A 20 22.57 10.93 -28.50
CA VAL A 20 21.70 9.92 -27.86
C VAL A 20 21.28 8.84 -28.87
N LEU A 21 20.94 9.25 -30.08
CA LEU A 21 20.52 8.34 -31.14
C LEU A 21 21.68 7.46 -31.63
N SER A 22 22.88 8.02 -31.74
CA SER A 22 24.11 7.26 -32.08
C SER A 22 24.46 6.25 -30.99
N VAL A 23 24.33 6.63 -29.72
CA VAL A 23 24.55 5.74 -28.57
C VAL A 23 23.52 4.61 -28.56
N LEU A 24 22.23 4.91 -28.76
CA LEU A 24 21.17 3.91 -28.82
C LEU A 24 21.40 2.92 -29.96
N LEU A 25 21.68 3.40 -31.18
CA LEU A 25 21.95 2.54 -32.34
C LEU A 25 23.20 1.68 -32.13
N GLY A 26 24.27 2.26 -31.59
CA GLY A 26 25.49 1.53 -31.25
C GLY A 26 25.25 0.46 -30.19
N TRP A 27 24.42 0.75 -29.19
CA TRP A 27 24.06 -0.19 -28.14
C TRP A 27 23.18 -1.33 -28.66
N THR A 28 22.19 -1.04 -29.51
CA THR A 28 21.35 -2.07 -30.15
C THR A 28 22.17 -2.96 -31.08
N TRP A 29 23.10 -2.39 -31.85
CA TRP A 29 24.01 -3.16 -32.68
C TRP A 29 24.88 -4.11 -31.82
N LEU A 30 25.42 -3.61 -30.70
CA LEU A 30 26.20 -4.41 -29.77
C LEU A 30 25.37 -5.51 -29.12
N TYR A 31 24.12 -5.22 -28.75
CA TYR A 31 23.17 -6.20 -28.24
C TYR A 31 22.89 -7.31 -29.27
N ASN A 32 22.63 -6.97 -30.53
CA ASN A 32 22.42 -7.95 -31.60
C ASN A 32 23.65 -8.81 -31.86
N PHE A 33 24.84 -8.21 -31.83
CA PHE A 33 26.09 -8.93 -32.02
C PHE A 33 26.40 -9.88 -30.86
N ILE A 34 26.26 -9.42 -29.60
CA ILE A 34 26.65 -10.17 -28.40
C ILE A 34 25.57 -11.15 -27.96
N ILE A 35 24.31 -10.70 -27.86
CA ILE A 35 23.21 -11.47 -27.27
C ILE A 35 22.52 -12.34 -28.32
N LYS A 36 22.23 -11.80 -29.51
CA LYS A 36 21.64 -12.60 -30.62
C LYS A 36 22.67 -13.41 -31.40
N GLY A 37 23.98 -13.15 -31.21
CA GLY A 37 25.05 -13.86 -31.89
C GLY A 37 25.10 -13.65 -33.40
N GLU A 38 24.47 -12.57 -33.89
CA GLU A 38 24.38 -12.29 -35.32
C GLU A 38 25.72 -11.81 -35.89
N ARG A 39 25.99 -12.13 -37.17
CA ARG A 39 27.15 -11.58 -37.88
C ARG A 39 27.03 -10.04 -37.94
N PRO A 40 28.14 -9.28 -37.90
CA PRO A 40 28.12 -7.83 -37.71
C PRO A 40 27.29 -7.03 -38.73
N LEU A 41 27.17 -7.53 -39.98
CA LEU A 41 26.30 -6.95 -41.01
C LEU A 41 24.81 -7.27 -40.79
N ALA A 42 24.49 -8.50 -40.38
CA ALA A 42 23.12 -8.88 -40.04
C ALA A 42 22.64 -8.12 -38.79
N ALA A 43 23.50 -8.00 -37.78
CA ALA A 43 23.25 -7.26 -36.55
C ALA A 43 22.91 -5.77 -36.78
N PHE A 44 23.46 -5.16 -37.85
CA PHE A 44 23.17 -3.77 -38.24
C PHE A 44 21.80 -3.61 -38.89
N PHE A 45 21.39 -4.55 -39.75
CA PHE A 45 20.06 -4.52 -40.35
C PHE A 45 18.97 -4.99 -39.38
N GLY A 46 19.30 -5.87 -38.44
CA GLY A 46 18.40 -6.32 -37.36
C GLY A 46 18.17 -5.27 -36.27
N ILE A 47 18.77 -4.07 -36.35
CA ILE A 47 18.54 -3.00 -35.37
C ILE A 47 17.06 -2.60 -35.33
N ILE A 48 16.39 -2.54 -36.48
CA ILE A 48 14.98 -2.14 -36.58
C ILE A 48 14.07 -3.20 -35.93
N ASP A 49 14.32 -4.47 -36.23
CA ASP A 49 13.52 -5.58 -35.69
C ASP A 49 13.72 -5.70 -34.17
N THR A 50 14.96 -5.62 -33.68
CA THR A 50 15.25 -5.61 -32.24
C THR A 50 14.65 -4.38 -31.53
N LEU A 51 14.69 -3.20 -32.14
CA LEU A 51 14.07 -2.00 -31.56
C LEU A 51 12.54 -2.12 -31.51
N SER A 52 11.90 -2.77 -32.50
CA SER A 52 10.44 -2.81 -32.61
C SER A 52 9.78 -3.99 -31.89
N GLU A 53 10.43 -5.16 -31.84
CA GLU A 53 9.86 -6.35 -31.20
C GLU A 53 10.44 -6.53 -29.80
N ASP A 54 11.75 -6.74 -29.66
CA ASP A 54 12.34 -7.12 -28.37
C ASP A 54 12.39 -5.96 -27.38
N VAL A 55 12.81 -4.78 -27.83
CA VAL A 55 12.94 -3.61 -26.97
C VAL A 55 11.56 -3.05 -26.62
N VAL A 56 10.63 -2.93 -27.57
CA VAL A 56 9.28 -2.42 -27.27
C VAL A 56 8.48 -3.41 -26.44
N MET A 57 8.49 -4.71 -26.76
CA MET A 57 7.74 -5.70 -25.97
C MET A 57 8.35 -5.87 -24.57
N GLY A 58 9.69 -5.96 -24.48
CA GLY A 58 10.39 -6.05 -23.20
C GLY A 58 10.24 -4.80 -22.34
N SER A 59 10.32 -3.61 -22.94
CA SER A 59 10.11 -2.34 -22.23
C SER A 59 8.66 -2.14 -21.81
N LEU A 60 7.68 -2.50 -22.65
CA LEU A 60 6.27 -2.42 -22.31
C LEU A 60 5.95 -3.34 -21.12
N LEU A 61 6.40 -4.60 -21.17
CA LEU A 61 6.23 -5.54 -20.06
C LEU A 61 6.88 -5.00 -18.78
N THR A 62 8.11 -4.48 -18.87
CA THR A 62 8.82 -3.89 -17.73
C THR A 62 8.08 -2.69 -17.15
N VAL A 63 7.53 -1.81 -18.01
CA VAL A 63 6.75 -0.64 -17.57
C VAL A 63 5.45 -1.07 -16.92
N VAL A 64 4.73 -2.05 -17.49
CA VAL A 64 3.47 -2.57 -16.93
C VAL A 64 3.72 -3.23 -15.56
N VAL A 65 4.70 -4.13 -15.47
CA VAL A 65 5.06 -4.80 -14.21
C VAL A 65 5.58 -3.78 -13.19
N GLY A 66 6.47 -2.87 -13.60
CA GLY A 66 6.99 -1.82 -12.74
C GLY A 66 5.90 -0.89 -12.20
N THR A 67 4.95 -0.49 -13.04
CA THR A 67 3.79 0.32 -12.62
C THR A 67 2.90 -0.46 -11.66
N GLY A 68 2.67 -1.75 -11.90
CA GLY A 68 1.93 -2.62 -11.00
C GLY A 68 2.59 -2.76 -9.62
N ILE A 69 3.91 -2.93 -9.57
CA ILE A 69 4.68 -2.98 -8.33
C ILE A 69 4.55 -1.67 -7.56
N VAL A 70 4.74 -0.53 -8.23
CA VAL A 70 4.60 0.79 -7.61
C VAL A 70 3.19 0.96 -7.06
N PHE A 71 2.16 0.60 -7.83
CA PHE A 71 0.77 0.68 -7.39
C PHE A 71 0.51 -0.16 -6.13
N VAL A 72 0.90 -1.44 -6.12
CA VAL A 72 0.70 -2.29 -4.94
C VAL A 72 1.48 -1.76 -3.75
N TYR A 73 2.74 -1.36 -3.95
CA TYR A 73 3.55 -0.78 -2.88
C TYR A 73 2.90 0.48 -2.30
N THR A 74 2.41 1.39 -3.15
CA THR A 74 1.69 2.60 -2.72
C THR A 74 0.45 2.26 -1.90
N VAL A 75 -0.37 1.31 -2.35
CA VAL A 75 -1.58 0.89 -1.63
C VAL A 75 -1.23 0.26 -0.29
N THR A 76 -0.25 -0.64 -0.25
CA THR A 76 0.16 -1.28 1.02
C THR A 76 0.84 -0.28 1.95
N LYS A 77 1.60 0.70 1.43
CA LYS A 77 2.23 1.73 2.25
C LYS A 77 1.22 2.70 2.83
N LEU A 78 0.24 3.16 2.04
CA LEU A 78 -0.89 3.95 2.54
C LEU A 78 -1.59 3.21 3.67
N TYR A 79 -1.79 1.91 3.48
CA TYR A 79 -2.43 1.10 4.50
C TYR A 79 -1.62 0.98 5.78
N THR A 80 -0.32 0.73 5.66
CA THR A 80 0.64 0.74 6.77
C THR A 80 0.58 2.06 7.54
N GLN A 81 0.48 3.20 6.85
CA GLN A 81 0.34 4.52 7.46
C GLN A 81 -0.99 4.68 8.21
N LEU A 82 -2.07 4.10 7.70
CA LEU A 82 -3.37 4.13 8.38
C LEU A 82 -3.35 3.36 9.70
N ILE A 83 -2.70 2.19 9.76
CA ILE A 83 -2.66 1.41 10.99
C ILE A 83 -1.64 1.92 12.00
N SER A 84 -0.53 2.52 11.56
CA SER A 84 0.57 2.91 12.44
C SER A 84 0.34 4.21 13.23
N SER A 85 -0.70 4.97 12.89
CA SER A 85 -1.06 6.22 13.57
C SER A 85 -2.47 6.15 14.15
N ALA A 86 -2.61 6.26 15.47
CA ALA A 86 -3.90 6.20 16.15
C ALA A 86 -4.91 7.23 15.60
N GLY A 87 -4.46 8.46 15.32
CA GLY A 87 -5.30 9.54 14.76
C GLY A 87 -5.50 9.51 13.25
N SER A 88 -5.15 8.41 12.57
CA SER A 88 -5.21 8.33 11.11
C SER A 88 -6.62 8.58 10.55
N PHE A 89 -7.66 8.05 11.18
CA PHE A 89 -9.04 8.25 10.71
C PHE A 89 -9.49 9.70 10.83
N ARG A 90 -9.04 10.42 11.86
CA ARG A 90 -9.34 11.84 12.01
C ARG A 90 -8.59 12.70 10.98
N ALA A 91 -7.32 12.38 10.72
CA ALA A 91 -6.57 13.05 9.65
C ALA A 91 -7.18 12.77 8.27
N PHE A 92 -7.69 11.56 8.03
CA PHE A 92 -8.41 11.21 6.80
C PHE A 92 -9.72 11.98 6.64
N GLU A 93 -10.51 12.12 7.71
CA GLU A 93 -11.71 12.96 7.73
C GLU A 93 -11.38 14.42 7.38
N ARG A 94 -10.32 14.99 7.98
CA ARG A 94 -9.87 16.35 7.68
C ARG A 94 -9.51 16.54 6.20
N ILE A 95 -8.74 15.63 5.62
CA ILE A 95 -8.38 15.69 4.19
C ILE A 95 -9.64 15.64 3.31
N PHE A 96 -10.61 14.82 3.68
CA PHE A 96 -11.86 14.69 2.93
C PHE A 96 -12.70 15.97 2.99
N GLU A 97 -12.87 16.55 4.19
CA GLU A 97 -13.62 17.78 4.42
C GLU A 97 -12.98 19.00 3.76
N GLU A 98 -11.66 19.14 3.90
CA GLU A 98 -10.93 20.30 3.41
C GLU A 98 -10.75 20.28 1.90
N ASP A 99 -10.38 19.15 1.30
CA ASP A 99 -9.94 19.12 -0.10
C ASP A 99 -10.94 18.46 -1.03
N LEU A 100 -11.50 17.31 -0.64
CA LEU A 100 -12.33 16.55 -1.57
C LEU A 100 -13.68 17.24 -1.79
N ILE A 101 -14.31 17.74 -0.73
CA ILE A 101 -15.57 18.50 -0.84
C ILE A 101 -15.37 19.78 -1.66
N GLN A 102 -14.17 20.39 -1.59
CA GLN A 102 -13.82 21.59 -2.34
C GLN A 102 -13.36 21.29 -3.79
N GLY A 103 -13.41 20.03 -4.22
CA GLY A 103 -13.03 19.60 -5.57
C GLY A 103 -11.51 19.64 -5.84
N ARG A 104 -10.67 19.76 -4.80
CA ARG A 104 -9.21 19.80 -4.90
C ARG A 104 -8.59 18.39 -4.99
N PHE A 105 -9.02 17.60 -5.98
CA PHE A 105 -8.62 16.19 -6.12
C PHE A 105 -7.10 15.95 -6.16
N LYS A 106 -6.33 16.88 -6.75
CA LYS A 106 -4.86 16.79 -6.80
C LYS A 106 -4.23 16.91 -5.42
N GLU A 107 -4.75 17.82 -4.61
CA GLU A 107 -4.26 18.05 -3.24
C GLU A 107 -4.65 16.87 -2.35
N THR A 108 -5.90 16.40 -2.46
CA THR A 108 -6.35 15.18 -1.78
C THR A 108 -5.44 14.00 -2.09
N ALA A 109 -5.16 13.75 -3.37
CA ALA A 109 -4.28 12.65 -3.77
C ALA A 109 -2.86 12.82 -3.20
N TYR A 110 -2.32 14.04 -3.24
CA TYR A 110 -1.00 14.32 -2.70
C TYR A 110 -0.92 14.08 -1.19
N ARG A 111 -1.88 14.60 -0.41
CA ARG A 111 -1.95 14.45 1.04
C ARG A 111 -2.20 13.01 1.47
N VAL A 112 -3.07 12.28 0.77
CA VAL A 112 -3.28 10.84 1.02
C VAL A 112 -2.00 10.05 0.75
N LEU A 113 -1.27 10.33 -0.33
CA LEU A 113 0.00 9.64 -0.62
C LEU A 113 1.13 10.01 0.36
N HIS A 114 1.11 11.23 0.91
CA HIS A 114 2.08 11.73 1.87
C HIS A 114 1.49 11.83 3.27
N PHE A 115 0.67 10.86 3.66
CA PHE A 115 -0.08 10.89 4.91
C PHE A 115 0.80 11.08 6.16
N HIS A 116 2.03 10.56 6.13
CA HIS A 116 3.01 10.74 7.21
C HIS A 116 3.46 12.19 7.46
N LEU A 117 3.21 13.12 6.52
CA LEU A 117 3.49 14.54 6.66
C LEU A 117 2.34 15.31 7.32
N GLU A 118 1.16 14.69 7.48
CA GLU A 118 0.03 15.35 8.10
C GLU A 118 0.30 15.61 9.59
N PRO A 119 0.03 16.83 10.08
CA PRO A 119 0.17 17.11 11.50
C PRO A 119 -0.77 16.20 12.29
N PRO A 120 -0.29 15.63 13.42
CA PRO A 120 -1.11 14.78 14.26
C PRO A 120 -2.35 15.56 14.72
N PRO A 121 -3.55 14.99 14.64
CA PRO A 121 -4.77 15.68 15.05
C PRO A 121 -4.83 15.81 16.57
N ASP A 122 -5.44 16.89 17.06
CA ASP A 122 -5.62 17.14 18.50
C ASP A 122 -6.50 16.08 19.16
N GLN A 123 -7.49 15.58 18.41
CA GLN A 123 -8.37 14.48 18.79
C GLN A 123 -8.11 13.26 17.92
N ILE A 124 -8.18 12.07 18.51
CA ILE A 124 -7.86 10.82 17.82
C ILE A 124 -9.06 10.27 17.03
N HIS A 125 -10.27 10.54 17.49
CA HIS A 125 -11.51 10.04 16.93
C HIS A 125 -12.08 11.00 15.87
N PRO A 126 -12.83 10.51 14.85
CA PRO A 126 -13.55 11.36 13.91
C PRO A 126 -14.61 12.21 14.62
N ARG A 127 -14.93 13.39 14.07
CA ARG A 127 -15.95 14.29 14.64
C ARG A 127 -17.36 13.83 14.30
N HIS A 128 -17.58 13.38 13.07
CA HIS A 128 -18.91 13.01 12.61
C HIS A 128 -19.16 11.50 12.71
N ALA A 129 -20.36 11.11 13.15
CA ALA A 129 -20.77 9.70 13.19
C ALA A 129 -20.68 9.02 11.82
N ALA A 130 -20.97 9.75 10.73
CA ALA A 130 -20.82 9.24 9.37
C ALA A 130 -19.35 8.89 9.04
N SER A 131 -18.40 9.72 9.46
CA SER A 131 -16.97 9.49 9.30
C SER A 131 -16.49 8.31 10.15
N MET A 132 -17.05 8.11 11.35
CA MET A 132 -16.79 6.93 12.16
C MET A 132 -17.26 5.65 11.47
N LEU A 133 -18.49 5.64 10.95
CA LEU A 133 -19.04 4.50 10.20
C LEU A 133 -18.21 4.18 8.96
N LEU A 134 -17.75 5.22 8.24
CA LEU A 134 -16.86 5.06 7.10
C LEU A 134 -15.49 4.52 7.53
N GLY A 135 -14.94 4.99 8.66
CA GLY A 135 -13.71 4.46 9.25
C GLY A 135 -13.83 2.98 9.62
N PHE A 136 -14.94 2.59 10.25
CA PHE A 136 -15.24 1.18 10.56
C PHE A 136 -15.40 0.33 9.31
N ALA A 137 -16.11 0.83 8.29
CA ALA A 137 -16.25 0.13 7.02
C ALA A 137 -14.89 -0.05 6.33
N LEU A 138 -14.05 0.99 6.32
CA LEU A 138 -12.70 0.94 5.78
C LEU A 138 -11.85 -0.09 6.55
N LEU A 139 -11.83 -0.03 7.88
CA LEU A 139 -11.12 -1.01 8.71
C LEU A 139 -11.60 -2.44 8.44
N TYR A 140 -12.90 -2.65 8.29
CA TYR A 140 -13.47 -3.96 8.01
C TYR A 140 -13.00 -4.52 6.67
N VAL A 141 -13.12 -3.72 5.60
CA VAL A 141 -12.67 -4.09 4.25
C VAL A 141 -11.18 -4.36 4.25
N MET A 142 -10.40 -3.51 4.90
CA MET A 142 -8.97 -3.65 4.96
C MET A 142 -8.56 -4.88 5.80
N SER A 143 -9.29 -5.20 6.86
CA SER A 143 -9.07 -6.44 7.63
C SER A 143 -9.30 -7.71 6.81
N TRP A 144 -10.21 -7.67 5.83
CA TRP A 144 -10.36 -8.75 4.85
C TRP A 144 -9.13 -8.89 3.95
N VAL A 145 -8.50 -7.78 3.58
CA VAL A 145 -7.22 -7.81 2.84
C VAL A 145 -6.14 -8.50 3.68
N TYR A 146 -6.08 -8.25 5.00
CA TYR A 146 -5.18 -8.99 5.89
C TYR A 146 -5.50 -10.47 5.95
N VAL A 147 -6.76 -10.81 6.20
CA VAL A 147 -7.18 -12.20 6.31
C VAL A 147 -6.89 -12.99 5.04
N THR A 148 -6.93 -12.36 3.86
CA THR A 148 -6.72 -13.02 2.58
C THR A 148 -5.27 -12.94 2.10
N VAL A 149 -4.80 -11.75 1.76
CA VAL A 149 -3.48 -11.51 1.14
C VAL A 149 -2.36 -11.85 2.11
N PHE A 150 -2.50 -11.48 3.39
CA PHE A 150 -1.47 -11.79 4.39
C PHE A 150 -1.43 -13.27 4.75
N SER A 151 -2.57 -13.97 4.74
CA SER A 151 -2.57 -15.43 4.91
C SER A 151 -1.85 -16.12 3.77
N GLU A 152 -2.09 -15.68 2.54
CA GLU A 152 -1.38 -16.18 1.36
C GLU A 152 0.12 -15.90 1.47
N ALA A 153 0.51 -14.68 1.83
CA ALA A 153 1.91 -14.31 1.99
C ALA A 153 2.61 -15.13 3.09
N LEU A 154 1.99 -15.31 4.25
CA LEU A 154 2.56 -16.09 5.36
C LEU A 154 2.67 -17.59 5.02
N PHE A 155 1.64 -18.16 4.39
CA PHE A 155 1.71 -19.53 3.90
C PHE A 155 2.87 -19.71 2.94
N PHE A 156 2.97 -18.79 1.98
CA PHE A 156 3.98 -18.83 0.95
C PHE A 156 5.39 -18.68 1.53
N VAL A 157 5.61 -17.72 2.43
CA VAL A 157 6.90 -17.53 3.12
C VAL A 157 7.30 -18.80 3.87
N SER A 158 6.36 -19.42 4.59
CA SER A 158 6.61 -20.67 5.33
C SER A 158 6.99 -21.82 4.39
N TRP A 159 6.25 -21.99 3.30
CA TRP A 159 6.56 -22.98 2.26
C TRP A 159 7.93 -22.73 1.62
N SER A 160 8.25 -21.47 1.28
CA SER A 160 9.54 -21.10 0.68
C SER A 160 10.73 -21.34 1.61
N ALA A 161 10.50 -21.33 2.93
CA ALA A 161 11.48 -21.71 3.94
C ALA A 161 11.63 -23.23 4.11
N GLY A 162 10.93 -24.04 3.30
CA GLY A 162 10.94 -25.50 3.37
C GLY A 162 10.02 -26.08 4.44
N VAL A 163 9.12 -25.28 5.02
CA VAL A 163 8.17 -25.73 6.04
C VAL A 163 6.87 -26.14 5.35
N ASP A 164 6.54 -27.43 5.39
CA ASP A 164 5.24 -27.91 4.90
C ASP A 164 4.17 -27.66 5.97
N LEU A 165 3.18 -26.83 5.62
CA LEU A 165 2.04 -26.51 6.49
C LEU A 165 0.79 -27.25 5.97
N PRO A 166 0.51 -28.48 6.45
CA PRO A 166 -0.67 -29.22 6.00
C PRO A 166 -1.94 -28.48 6.46
N ILE A 167 -2.82 -28.15 5.51
CA ILE A 167 -4.10 -27.51 5.83
C ILE A 167 -5.09 -28.60 6.24
N THR A 168 -5.65 -28.46 7.44
CA THR A 168 -6.64 -29.35 8.04
C THR A 168 -7.75 -28.53 8.67
N ASP A 169 -8.91 -29.13 8.93
CA ASP A 169 -10.04 -28.46 9.61
C ASP A 169 -9.66 -27.81 10.95
N LYS A 170 -8.68 -28.40 11.65
CA LYS A 170 -8.26 -27.96 12.98
C LYS A 170 -7.35 -26.73 12.94
N ASN A 171 -6.56 -26.56 11.89
CA ASN A 171 -5.54 -25.51 11.81
C ASN A 171 -5.82 -24.44 10.73
N LEU A 172 -6.86 -24.63 9.91
CA LEU A 172 -7.29 -23.68 8.88
C LEU A 172 -7.43 -22.24 9.40
N GLN A 173 -7.82 -22.07 10.66
CA GLN A 173 -8.04 -20.76 11.29
C GLN A 173 -6.76 -20.10 11.81
N LEU A 174 -5.71 -20.88 12.09
CA LEU A 174 -4.50 -20.36 12.72
C LEU A 174 -3.78 -19.36 11.81
N LEU A 175 -3.69 -19.68 10.52
CA LEU A 175 -2.99 -18.85 9.56
C LEU A 175 -3.69 -17.50 9.32
N PRO A 176 -5.01 -17.44 9.09
CA PRO A 176 -5.77 -16.17 9.08
C PRO A 176 -5.69 -15.38 10.38
N THR A 177 -5.67 -16.07 11.52
CA THR A 177 -5.55 -15.39 12.82
C THR A 177 -4.18 -14.74 12.97
N LEU A 178 -3.10 -15.45 12.62
CA LEU A 178 -1.73 -14.91 12.59
C LEU A 178 -1.59 -13.76 11.60
N ALA A 179 -2.16 -13.91 10.41
CA ALA A 179 -2.18 -12.88 9.37
C ALA A 179 -2.82 -11.58 9.85
N LEU A 180 -3.90 -11.65 10.64
CA LEU A 180 -4.53 -10.49 11.24
C LEU A 180 -3.75 -9.97 12.45
N ALA A 181 -3.16 -10.85 13.26
CA ALA A 181 -2.48 -10.49 14.50
C ALA A 181 -1.29 -9.55 14.26
N ILE A 182 -0.56 -9.70 13.16
CA ILE A 182 0.59 -8.84 12.82
C ILE A 182 0.14 -7.37 12.69
N PRO A 183 -0.70 -6.98 11.72
CA PRO A 183 -1.11 -5.59 11.58
C PRO A 183 -1.96 -5.09 12.74
N PHE A 184 -2.75 -5.96 13.38
CA PHE A 184 -3.47 -5.61 14.60
C PHE A 184 -2.50 -5.21 15.72
N SER A 185 -1.38 -5.93 15.87
CA SER A 185 -0.34 -5.57 16.83
C SER A 185 0.29 -4.21 16.52
N ALA A 186 0.52 -3.91 15.23
CA ALA A 186 0.96 -2.56 14.82
C ALA A 186 -0.04 -1.48 15.26
N ARG A 187 -1.34 -1.76 15.11
CA ARG A 187 -2.39 -0.83 15.54
C ARG A 187 -2.42 -0.64 17.05
N VAL A 188 -2.30 -1.72 17.82
CA VAL A 188 -2.21 -1.66 19.29
C VAL A 188 -0.97 -0.90 19.75
N MET A 189 0.18 -1.12 19.09
CA MET A 189 1.41 -0.34 19.32
C MET A 189 1.19 1.16 19.07
N ALA A 190 0.39 1.51 18.06
CA ALA A 190 0.01 2.90 17.78
C ALA A 190 -0.82 3.50 18.93
N TYR A 191 -1.78 2.75 19.49
CA TYR A 191 -2.62 3.22 20.62
C TYR A 191 -1.79 3.59 21.85
N VAL A 192 -0.74 2.83 22.13
CA VAL A 192 0.17 3.08 23.26
C VAL A 192 1.35 4.00 22.89
N ARG A 193 1.32 4.61 21.69
CA ARG A 193 2.36 5.51 21.17
C ARG A 193 3.78 4.90 21.19
N TYR A 194 3.88 3.61 20.84
CA TYR A 194 5.17 2.91 20.81
C TYR A 194 6.07 3.47 19.68
N PRO A 195 7.35 3.77 19.94
CA PRO A 195 8.20 4.51 18.98
C PRO A 195 8.51 3.75 17.69
N TYR A 196 8.55 2.41 17.73
CA TYR A 196 8.88 1.58 16.56
C TYR A 196 7.64 1.07 15.80
N THR A 197 6.48 1.69 16.02
CA THR A 197 5.23 1.26 15.39
C THR A 197 5.32 1.30 13.86
N GLN A 198 5.90 2.36 13.31
CA GLN A 198 6.06 2.51 11.86
C GLN A 198 7.02 1.46 11.29
N ASP A 199 8.16 1.23 11.93
CA ASP A 199 9.14 0.24 11.50
C ASP A 199 8.56 -1.17 11.49
N TYR A 200 7.76 -1.50 12.51
CA TYR A 200 7.05 -2.77 12.60
C TYR A 200 5.99 -2.90 11.48
N ALA A 201 5.22 -1.85 11.23
CA ALA A 201 4.17 -1.84 10.22
C ALA A 201 4.75 -1.86 8.77
N ASP A 202 5.98 -1.37 8.58
CA ASP A 202 6.72 -1.38 7.31
C ASP A 202 7.19 -2.78 6.90
N PHE A 203 7.08 -3.79 7.78
CA PHE A 203 7.20 -5.20 7.39
C PHE A 203 6.12 -5.61 6.37
N LEU A 204 4.94 -5.00 6.43
CA LEU A 204 3.77 -5.48 5.68
C LEU A 204 3.94 -5.37 4.15
N PRO A 205 4.34 -4.21 3.58
CA PRO A 205 4.64 -4.09 2.15
C PRO A 205 5.71 -5.07 1.68
N GLY A 206 6.70 -5.39 2.52
CA GLY A 206 7.76 -6.34 2.20
C GLY A 206 7.21 -7.75 1.96
N ALA A 207 6.33 -8.25 2.84
CA ALA A 207 5.72 -9.57 2.68
C ALA A 207 4.86 -9.68 1.40
N VAL A 208 4.07 -8.64 1.11
CA VAL A 208 3.25 -8.59 -0.11
C VAL A 208 4.13 -8.52 -1.37
N PHE A 209 5.23 -7.76 -1.32
CA PHE A 209 6.18 -7.67 -2.43
C PHE A 209 6.85 -9.02 -2.73
N VAL A 210 7.28 -9.75 -1.71
CA VAL A 210 7.84 -11.10 -1.86
C VAL A 210 6.81 -12.03 -2.50
N LEU A 211 5.55 -12.01 -2.05
CA LEU A 211 4.47 -12.80 -2.64
C LEU A 211 4.30 -12.48 -4.14
N LEU A 212 4.23 -11.20 -4.51
CA LEU A 212 4.09 -10.79 -5.93
C LEU A 212 5.25 -11.26 -6.78
N LEU A 213 6.48 -11.08 -6.30
CA LEU A 213 7.69 -11.45 -7.03
C LEU A 213 7.70 -12.94 -7.31
N VAL A 214 7.47 -13.76 -6.27
CA VAL A 214 7.59 -15.20 -6.42
C VAL A 214 6.38 -15.82 -7.13
N ALA A 215 5.18 -15.26 -6.97
CA ALA A 215 4.02 -15.64 -7.78
C ALA A 215 4.28 -15.33 -9.28
N SER A 216 4.85 -14.17 -9.59
CA SER A 216 5.18 -13.78 -10.97
C SER A 216 6.26 -14.69 -11.58
N LEU A 217 7.33 -14.99 -10.84
CA LEU A 217 8.37 -15.93 -11.29
C LEU A 217 7.83 -17.35 -11.43
N GLY A 218 7.00 -17.78 -10.47
CA GLY A 218 6.32 -19.07 -10.52
C GLY A 218 5.52 -19.31 -11.78
N PHE A 219 4.69 -18.33 -12.09
CA PHE A 219 3.90 -18.30 -13.31
C PHE A 219 4.79 -18.30 -14.55
N LEU A 220 5.86 -17.49 -14.56
CA LEU A 220 6.78 -17.39 -15.70
C LEU A 220 7.55 -18.69 -15.97
N PHE A 221 7.91 -19.43 -14.93
CA PHE A 221 8.68 -20.67 -15.02
C PHE A 221 7.81 -21.94 -14.99
N GLU A 222 6.48 -21.81 -15.06
CA GLU A 222 5.51 -22.92 -15.01
C GLU A 222 5.80 -23.91 -13.85
N SER A 223 6.22 -23.38 -12.69
CA SER A 223 6.62 -24.21 -11.56
C SER A 223 5.39 -24.82 -10.88
N ASN A 224 5.19 -26.13 -11.06
CA ASN A 224 4.11 -26.88 -10.41
C ASN A 224 4.32 -27.10 -8.91
N ASP A 225 5.49 -26.77 -8.38
CA ASP A 225 5.82 -26.97 -6.96
C ASP A 225 5.18 -25.90 -6.05
N GLN A 226 4.66 -24.83 -6.63
CA GLN A 226 4.05 -23.74 -5.87
C GLN A 226 2.77 -24.17 -5.18
N LYS A 227 2.76 -24.07 -3.85
CA LYS A 227 1.56 -24.26 -3.04
C LYS A 227 1.00 -22.91 -2.63
N PHE A 228 -0.23 -22.63 -3.03
CA PHE A 228 -0.98 -21.44 -2.61
C PHE A 228 -2.02 -21.81 -1.56
N PHE A 229 -2.17 -20.97 -0.54
CA PHE A 229 -3.11 -21.20 0.55
C PHE A 229 -4.56 -21.10 0.06
N LEU A 230 -4.90 -19.99 -0.58
CA LEU A 230 -6.26 -19.70 -1.03
C LEU A 230 -6.73 -20.72 -2.07
N VAL A 231 -5.86 -21.19 -2.97
CA VAL A 231 -6.20 -22.23 -3.95
C VAL A 231 -6.61 -23.52 -3.24
N GLN A 232 -5.88 -23.95 -2.21
CA GLN A 232 -6.21 -25.14 -1.42
C GLN A 232 -7.50 -24.96 -0.61
N VAL A 233 -7.69 -23.78 0.00
CA VAL A 233 -8.88 -23.47 0.79
C VAL A 233 -10.13 -23.41 -0.08
N PHE A 234 -10.09 -22.72 -1.23
CA PHE A 234 -11.23 -22.59 -2.14
C PHE A 234 -11.45 -23.84 -3.00
N GLY A 235 -10.45 -24.71 -3.13
CA GLY A 235 -10.59 -26.02 -3.76
C GLY A 235 -11.47 -27.00 -2.96
N ASN A 236 -11.71 -26.75 -1.66
CA ASN A 236 -12.60 -27.53 -0.82
C ASN A 236 -13.74 -26.65 -0.27
N SER A 237 -14.99 -26.99 -0.59
CA SER A 237 -16.17 -26.20 -0.18
C SER A 237 -16.34 -26.06 1.33
N GLU A 238 -15.93 -27.07 2.11
CA GLU A 238 -16.00 -27.01 3.57
C GLU A 238 -14.96 -26.02 4.12
N TYR A 239 -13.75 -26.05 3.59
CA TYR A 239 -12.68 -25.13 3.97
C TYR A 239 -13.00 -23.70 3.54
N ALA A 240 -13.52 -23.50 2.34
CA ALA A 240 -13.97 -22.19 1.87
C ALA A 240 -15.04 -21.59 2.80
N ARG A 241 -16.06 -22.39 3.18
CA ARG A 241 -17.12 -21.94 4.09
C ARG A 241 -16.57 -21.62 5.48
N ALA A 242 -15.69 -22.47 6.01
CA ALA A 242 -15.04 -22.23 7.29
C ALA A 242 -14.18 -20.97 7.25
N PHE A 243 -13.35 -20.80 6.21
CA PHE A 243 -12.53 -19.61 6.01
C PHE A 243 -13.37 -18.34 5.94
N LEU A 244 -14.45 -18.32 5.15
CA LEU A 244 -15.33 -17.16 5.05
C LEU A 244 -16.02 -16.84 6.38
N ARG A 245 -16.56 -17.84 7.07
CA ARG A 245 -17.24 -17.66 8.36
C ARG A 245 -16.28 -17.12 9.43
N ASN A 246 -15.07 -17.67 9.51
CA ASN A 246 -14.07 -17.22 10.48
C ASN A 246 -13.49 -15.87 10.08
N GLY A 247 -13.32 -15.63 8.79
CA GLY A 247 -12.89 -14.34 8.23
C GLY A 247 -13.83 -13.20 8.60
N LEU A 248 -15.15 -13.43 8.61
CA LEU A 248 -16.13 -12.43 9.06
C LEU A 248 -15.89 -12.01 10.52
N LEU A 249 -15.61 -12.98 11.40
CA LEU A 249 -15.31 -12.72 12.81
C LEU A 249 -13.95 -12.03 12.98
N LEU A 250 -12.92 -12.55 12.31
CA LEU A 250 -11.57 -11.99 12.36
C LEU A 250 -11.55 -10.53 11.86
N ALA A 251 -12.21 -10.24 10.73
CA ALA A 251 -12.28 -8.89 10.19
C ALA A 251 -13.04 -7.90 11.10
N PHE A 252 -13.91 -8.40 11.99
CA PHE A 252 -14.62 -7.57 12.96
C PHE A 252 -13.75 -7.16 14.15
N ILE A 253 -12.72 -7.94 14.51
CA ILE A 253 -11.88 -7.67 15.70
C ILE A 253 -11.26 -6.27 15.66
N PRO A 254 -10.56 -5.84 14.60
CA PRO A 254 -9.95 -4.50 14.57
C PRO A 254 -10.99 -3.39 14.64
N VAL A 255 -12.15 -3.57 14.01
CA VAL A 255 -13.26 -2.61 14.04
C VAL A 255 -13.78 -2.44 15.47
N PHE A 256 -14.03 -3.55 16.16
CA PHE A 256 -14.49 -3.53 17.53
C PHE A 256 -13.46 -2.88 18.46
N THR A 257 -12.18 -3.23 18.33
CA THR A 257 -11.12 -2.62 19.14
C THR A 257 -10.97 -1.13 18.88
N GLU A 258 -11.04 -0.68 17.63
CA GLU A 258 -11.00 0.74 17.28
C GLU A 258 -12.20 1.49 17.90
N ALA A 259 -13.40 0.93 17.81
CA ALA A 259 -14.60 1.52 18.39
C ALA A 259 -14.48 1.69 19.91
N VAL A 260 -14.01 0.64 20.61
CA VAL A 260 -13.75 0.70 22.06
C VAL A 260 -12.69 1.75 22.38
N TYR A 261 -11.62 1.82 21.59
CA TYR A 261 -10.56 2.79 21.79
C TYR A 261 -11.05 4.24 21.61
N TRP A 262 -11.84 4.51 20.57
CA TRP A 262 -12.45 5.84 20.38
C TRP A 262 -13.41 6.19 21.52
N LEU A 263 -14.24 5.25 21.95
CA LEU A 263 -15.16 5.46 23.07
C LEU A 263 -14.42 5.85 24.35
N ILE A 264 -13.33 5.14 24.69
CA ILE A 264 -12.50 5.47 25.86
C ILE A 264 -11.93 6.88 25.74
N ASN A 265 -11.39 7.24 24.56
CA ASN A 265 -10.81 8.57 24.35
C ASN A 265 -11.86 9.69 24.42
N MET A 266 -13.09 9.47 23.93
CA MET A 266 -14.17 10.46 24.03
C MET A 266 -14.48 10.75 25.50
N PHE A 267 -14.68 9.72 26.32
CA PHE A 267 -14.96 9.90 27.75
C PHE A 267 -13.80 10.52 28.52
N SER A 268 -12.55 10.25 28.14
CA SER A 268 -11.38 10.89 28.76
C SER A 268 -11.27 12.38 28.42
N VAL A 269 -11.74 12.81 27.25
CA VAL A 269 -11.73 14.24 26.87
C VAL A 269 -12.86 14.99 27.58
N GLU A 270 -14.07 14.42 27.60
CA GLU A 270 -15.22 15.02 28.31
C GLU A 270 -14.92 15.25 29.80
N GLY A 271 -14.27 14.29 30.47
CA GLY A 271 -13.90 14.45 31.89
C GLY A 271 -12.86 15.53 32.16
N LEU A 272 -11.98 15.84 31.20
CA LEU A 272 -10.98 16.91 31.35
C LEU A 272 -11.61 18.30 31.13
N GLU A 273 -12.55 18.41 30.19
CA GLU A 273 -13.29 19.67 29.96
C GLU A 273 -14.16 20.04 31.17
N GLU A 274 -14.78 19.06 31.84
CA GLU A 274 -15.54 19.28 33.08
C GLU A 274 -14.65 19.70 34.28
N GLU A 275 -13.40 19.24 34.35
CA GLU A 275 -12.43 19.66 35.39
C GLU A 275 -11.95 21.10 35.16
N GLU A 276 -11.63 21.48 33.91
CA GLU A 276 -11.20 22.84 33.56
C GLU A 276 -12.32 23.89 33.78
N GLU A 277 -13.56 23.57 33.42
CA GLU A 277 -14.71 24.47 33.68
C GLU A 277 -15.02 24.60 35.19
N GLY A 278 -14.72 23.57 35.99
CA GLY A 278 -14.84 23.60 37.45
C GLY A 278 -13.81 24.50 38.13
N GLU A 279 -12.54 24.43 37.70
CA GLU A 279 -11.46 25.27 38.24
C GLU A 279 -11.64 26.76 37.88
N GLU A 280 -12.06 27.08 36.64
CA GLU A 280 -12.35 28.47 36.25
C GLU A 280 -13.58 29.05 36.99
N GLY A 281 -14.53 28.19 37.39
CA GLY A 281 -15.69 28.58 38.19
C GLY A 281 -15.35 28.93 39.65
N GLU A 282 -14.41 28.19 40.26
CA GLU A 282 -13.98 28.44 41.65
C GLU A 282 -13.05 29.66 41.76
N GLU A 283 -12.16 29.91 40.80
CA GLU A 283 -11.32 31.11 40.79
C GLU A 283 -12.13 32.41 40.57
N GLY A 284 -13.31 32.31 39.94
CA GLY A 284 -14.24 33.42 39.76
C GLY A 284 -15.05 33.81 41.00
N GLU A 285 -15.27 32.89 41.94
CA GLU A 285 -16.03 33.14 43.18
C GLU A 285 -15.15 33.65 44.34
N GLU A 286 -13.85 33.36 44.37
CA GLU A 286 -12.94 33.91 45.40
C GLU A 286 -12.49 35.36 45.14
N GLY A 287 -12.84 35.93 43.99
CA GLY A 287 -12.44 37.28 43.56
C GLY A 287 -13.48 38.41 43.72
N GLY A 288 -14.68 38.14 44.25
CA GLY A 288 -15.78 39.12 44.41
C GLY A 288 -16.12 39.47 45.85
#